data_AF-X1CU59-F1
#
_entry.id   AF-X1CU59-F1
#
_cell.length_a   1.000
_cell.length_b   1.000
_cell.length_c   1.000
_cell.angle_alpha   90.00
_cell.angle_beta   90.00
_cell.angle_gamma   90.00
#
_symmetry.space_group_name_H-M   'P 1'
#
loop_
_entity.id
_entity.type
_entity.pdbx_description
1 polymer ?
#
loop_
_entity_poly.entity_id
_entity_poly.type
_entity_poly.pdbx_seq_one_letter_code
_entity_poly.pdbx_strand_id
1 'polypeptide(L)' 'MVENNLSPASITSNLGTDFVGQRVIYYPSLTSTMEVAKQEAQLGAVDGTVVIAGEQTAGRGRRKRVWLSPKGSIALS' A
#
# COMPACT_ATOMS: atom_id res chain seq x y z
N MET A 1 7.80 10.78 19.98
CA MET A 1 7.66 9.97 18.75
C MET A 1 6.40 10.46 18.08
N VAL A 2 6.47 10.97 16.85
CA VAL A 2 5.29 11.47 16.15
C VAL A 2 4.49 10.24 15.71
N GLU A 3 3.31 10.04 16.29
CA GLU A 3 2.36 9.04 15.80
C GLU A 3 1.85 9.50 14.43
N ASN A 4 2.46 8.99 13.38
CA ASN A 4 2.05 9.29 12.02
C ASN A 4 0.84 8.40 11.70
N ASN A 5 -0.37 8.88 12.03
CA ASN A 5 -1.61 8.14 11.82
C ASN A 5 -2.04 8.22 10.35
N LEU A 6 -1.38 7.43 9.49
CA LEU A 6 -1.78 7.30 8.09
C LEU A 6 -3.16 6.62 8.02
N SER A 7 -4.05 7.23 7.26
CA SER A 7 -5.38 6.69 6.95
C SER A 7 -5.69 6.93 5.47
N PRO A 8 -6.58 6.13 4.85
CA PRO A 8 -7.02 6.39 3.49
C PRO A 8 -7.51 7.83 3.29
N ALA A 9 -8.31 8.35 4.23
CA ALA A 9 -8.85 9.71 4.16
C ALA A 9 -7.76 10.79 4.22
N SER A 10 -6.77 10.66 5.11
CA SER A 10 -5.66 11.62 5.16
C SER A 10 -4.82 11.60 3.89
N ILE A 11 -4.65 10.42 3.28
CA ILE A 11 -3.90 10.24 2.03
C ILE A 11 -4.65 10.87 0.86
N THR A 12 -5.97 10.69 0.76
CA THR A 12 -6.76 11.17 -0.39
C THR A 12 -7.18 12.64 -0.31
N SER A 13 -7.22 13.23 0.90
CA SER A 13 -7.77 14.57 1.16
C SER A 13 -7.25 15.71 0.28
N ASN A 14 -6.03 15.59 -0.26
CA ASN A 14 -5.39 16.61 -1.10
C ASN A 14 -4.87 16.04 -2.43
N LEU A 15 -5.32 14.84 -2.83
CA LEU A 15 -4.97 14.28 -4.13
C LEU A 15 -5.87 14.88 -5.21
N GLY A 16 -5.29 15.66 -6.11
CA GLY A 16 -5.95 16.17 -7.33
C GLY A 16 -5.82 15.21 -8.52
N THR A 17 -5.80 13.90 -8.26
CA THR A 17 -5.69 12.89 -9.32
C THR A 17 -7.08 12.54 -9.87
N ASP A 18 -7.15 12.13 -11.13
CA ASP A 18 -8.42 11.67 -11.74
C ASP A 18 -8.47 10.14 -11.90
N PHE A 19 -7.36 9.44 -11.65
CA PHE A 19 -7.22 8.00 -11.91
C PHE A 19 -6.53 7.26 -10.75
N VAL A 20 -5.24 7.49 -10.53
CA VAL A 20 -4.47 6.80 -9.47
C VAL A 20 -4.82 7.37 -8.09
N GLY A 21 -5.04 6.50 -7.11
CA GLY A 21 -5.25 6.91 -5.71
C GLY A 21 -6.66 7.43 -5.42
N GLN A 22 -7.60 7.24 -6.34
CA GLN A 22 -9.03 7.49 -6.09
C GLN A 22 -9.62 6.51 -5.07
N ARG A 23 -9.05 5.30 -5.00
CA ARG A 23 -9.27 4.34 -3.93
C ARG A 23 -7.94 3.98 -3.30
N VAL A 24 -7.81 4.22 -2.00
CA VAL A 24 -6.61 3.87 -1.23
C VAL A 24 -6.99 2.87 -0.15
N ILE A 25 -6.22 1.79 -0.06
CA ILE A 25 -6.28 0.83 1.05
C ILE A 25 -4.96 0.95 1.81
N TYR A 26 -5.06 1.15 3.12
CA TYR A 26 -3.90 1.26 3.99
C TYR A 26 -3.90 0.16 5.04
N TYR A 27 -2.74 -0.48 5.24
CA TYR A 27 -2.50 -1.36 6.38
C TYR A 27 -1.28 -0.87 7.18
N PRO A 28 -1.35 -0.84 8.51
CA PRO A 28 -0.17 -0.56 9.34
C PRO A 28 0.97 -1.57 9.11
N SER A 29 0.63 -2.85 8.92
CA SER A 29 1.57 -3.94 8.64
C SER A 29 0.85 -5.03 7.85
N LEU A 30 1.53 -5.62 6.85
CA LEU A 30 1.02 -6.72 6.01
C LEU A 30 2.17 -7.59 5.48
N THR A 31 1.89 -8.68 4.76
CA THR A 31 2.94 -9.54 4.18
C THR A 31 3.64 -8.86 2.99
N SER A 32 2.88 -8.50 1.96
CA SER A 32 3.36 -7.81 0.76
C SER A 32 2.24 -6.98 0.12
N THR A 33 2.49 -5.70 -0.19
CA THR A 33 1.50 -4.80 -0.81
C THR A 33 1.06 -5.34 -2.16
N MET A 34 1.99 -5.96 -2.89
CA MET A 34 1.73 -6.56 -4.20
C MET A 34 0.84 -7.82 -4.12
N GLU A 35 0.90 -8.58 -3.01
CA GLU A 35 0.00 -9.72 -2.82
C GLU A 35 -1.44 -9.25 -2.61
N VAL A 36 -1.61 -8.21 -1.77
CA VAL A 36 -2.92 -7.58 -1.54
C VAL A 36 -3.44 -6.91 -2.82
N ALA A 37 -2.61 -6.16 -3.54
CA ALA A 37 -3.00 -5.54 -4.81
C ALA A 37 -3.48 -6.59 -5.84
N LYS A 38 -2.80 -7.74 -5.92
CA LYS A 38 -3.23 -8.85 -6.78
C LYS A 38 -4.58 -9.44 -6.34
N GLN A 39 -4.80 -9.59 -5.04
CA GLN A 39 -6.08 -10.06 -4.50
C GLN A 39 -7.21 -9.07 -4.80
N GLU A 40 -6.98 -7.78 -4.58
CA GLU A 40 -7.96 -6.73 -4.89
C GLU A 40 -8.30 -6.72 -6.38
N ALA A 41 -7.30 -6.85 -7.26
CA ALA A 41 -7.53 -6.97 -8.70
C ALA A 41 -8.38 -8.21 -9.05
N GLN A 42 -8.15 -9.36 -8.41
CA GLN A 42 -8.97 -10.56 -8.59
C GLN A 42 -10.41 -10.38 -8.09
N LEU A 43 -10.62 -9.53 -7.09
CA LEU A 43 -11.93 -9.17 -6.56
C LEU A 43 -12.62 -8.06 -7.38
N GLY A 44 -12.00 -7.59 -8.47
CA GLY A 44 -12.57 -6.57 -9.34
C GLY A 44 -12.38 -5.15 -8.81
N ALA A 45 -11.32 -4.89 -8.04
CA ALA A 45 -10.96 -3.53 -7.65
C ALA A 45 -10.79 -2.64 -8.89
N VAL A 46 -11.26 -1.40 -8.76
CA VAL A 46 -11.16 -0.40 -9.83
C VAL A 46 -9.71 -0.09 -10.17
N ASP A 47 -9.45 0.16 -11.44
CA ASP A 47 -8.16 0.63 -11.91
C ASP A 47 -7.75 1.92 -11.17
N GLY A 48 -6.46 2.04 -10.85
CA GLY A 48 -5.95 3.13 -10.02
C GLY A 48 -6.16 2.93 -8.51
N THR A 49 -6.70 1.79 -8.07
CA THR A 49 -6.64 1.38 -6.65
C THR A 49 -5.19 1.30 -6.19
N VAL A 50 -4.90 1.88 -5.03
CA VAL A 50 -3.57 1.96 -4.42
C VAL A 50 -3.57 1.20 -3.10
N VAL A 51 -2.59 0.31 -2.90
CA VAL A 51 -2.36 -0.39 -1.63
C VAL A 51 -1.09 0.14 -0.97
N ILE A 52 -1.21 0.61 0.27
CA ILE A 52 -0.10 1.19 1.04
C ILE A 52 0.10 0.41 2.34
N ALA A 53 1.37 0.19 2.71
CA ALA A 53 1.74 -0.40 3.99
C ALA A 53 2.80 0.41 4.74
N GLY A 54 2.66 0.50 6.06
CA GLY A 54 3.69 1.03 6.97
C GLY A 54 4.83 0.03 7.27
N GLU A 55 4.60 -1.25 6.97
CA GLU A 55 5.53 -2.36 7.12
C GLU A 55 5.15 -3.51 6.18
N GLN A 56 6.14 -4.15 5.56
CA GLN A 56 5.97 -5.46 4.91
C GLN A 56 6.81 -6.52 5.62
N THR A 57 6.17 -7.55 6.14
CA THR A 57 6.83 -8.66 6.86
C THR A 57 7.41 -9.73 5.93
N ALA A 58 6.97 -9.77 4.67
CA ALA A 58 7.41 -10.70 3.64
C ALA A 58 7.55 -10.02 2.27
N GLY A 59 8.10 -8.80 2.25
CA GLY A 59 8.28 -8.02 1.03
C GLY A 59 9.07 -8.79 -0.03
N ARG A 60 8.63 -8.71 -1.29
CA ARG A 60 9.22 -9.47 -2.41
C ARG A 60 9.93 -8.53 -3.39
N GLY A 61 11.23 -8.73 -3.54
CA GLY A 61 12.05 -8.12 -4.57
C GLY A 61 12.17 -8.98 -5.83
N ARG A 62 12.85 -8.45 -6.85
CA ARG A 62 13.11 -9.17 -8.11
C ARG A 62 13.97 -10.41 -7.87
N ARG A 63 13.80 -11.43 -8.73
CA ARG A 63 14.58 -12.69 -8.68
C ARG A 63 14.52 -13.38 -7.30
N LYS A 64 13.34 -13.40 -6.67
CA LYS A 64 13.10 -14.01 -5.35
C LYS A 64 13.92 -13.40 -4.20
N ARG A 65 14.47 -12.19 -4.38
CA ARG A 65 15.13 -11.47 -3.29
C ARG A 65 14.09 -10.99 -2.29
N VAL A 66 14.47 -10.90 -1.02
CA VAL A 66 13.65 -10.29 0.02
C VAL A 66 13.72 -8.77 -0.12
N TRP A 67 12.58 -8.09 -0.02
CA TRP A 67 12.50 -6.64 0.09
C TRP A 67 12.22 -6.27 1.55
N LEU A 68 13.19 -5.63 2.21
CA LEU A 68 13.05 -5.18 3.59
C LEU A 68 12.25 -3.88 3.63
N SER A 69 11.17 -3.87 4.38
CA SER A 69 10.31 -2.70 4.58
C SER A 69 9.82 -2.68 6.04
N PRO A 70 10.72 -2.41 7.01
CA PRO A 70 10.39 -2.44 8.43
C PRO A 70 9.37 -1.34 8.79
N LYS A 71 8.77 -1.46 9.98
CA LYS A 71 7.87 -0.42 10.53
C LYS A 71 8.45 0.99 10.40
N GLY A 72 7.64 1.90 9.86
CA GLY A 72 8.04 3.27 9.53
C GLY A 72 8.46 3.46 8.08
N SER A 73 8.47 2.40 7.28
CA SER A 73 8.61 2.48 5.82
C SER A 73 7.30 2.91 5.16
N ILE A 74 7.37 3.25 3.87
CA ILE A 74 6.21 3.41 3.01
C ILE A 74 6.38 2.45 1.84
N ALA A 75 5.60 1.37 1.82
CA ALA A 75 5.48 0.47 0.68
C ALA A 75 4.18 0.73 -0.06
N LEU A 76 4.21 0.67 -1.40
CA LEU A 76 3.13 1.03 -2.30
C LEU A 76 3.07 0.00 -3.44
N SER A 77 1.86 -0.39 -3.83
CA SER A 77 1.58 -1.16 -5.05
C SER A 77 0.33 -0.67 -5.73
#